data_AF-A0A534WGG6-F1
#
_entry.id   AF-A0A534WGG6-F1
#
_cell.length_a   1.000
_cell.length_b   1.000
_cell.length_c   1.000
_cell.angle_alpha   90.00
_cell.angle_beta   90.00
_cell.angle_gamma   90.00
#
_symmetry.space_group_name_H-M   'P 1'
#
loop_
_entity.id
_entity.type
_entity.pdbx_description
1 polymer ?
#
loop_
_entity_poly.entity_id
_entity_poly.type
_entity_poly.pdbx_seq_one_letter_code
_entity_poly.pdbx_strand_id
1 'polypeptide(L)'
;MLLPISIALMVAAVPEKSPLPDAVALKKMTARLAPVDLEVDISKLPQPERAALAKMVEAAQIMDPLFLRQSWSGNETLFFTLAQDKSPLGQERLHAFFQNKGPWDRIDLNRPFIPGVPEEKPPSGNFYPAGATKA
;
A
#
# COMPACT_ATOMS: atom_id res chain seq x y z
N MET A 1 46.92 -32.71 -27.16
CA MET A 1 46.78 -31.46 -26.38
C MET A 1 45.30 -31.30 -26.05
N LEU A 2 44.91 -31.61 -24.81
CA LEU A 2 43.55 -31.50 -24.29
C LEU A 2 43.39 -30.12 -23.62
N LEU A 3 42.43 -29.31 -24.07
CA LEU A 3 42.06 -28.04 -23.42
C LEU A 3 41.00 -28.30 -22.34
N PRO A 4 41.16 -27.83 -21.09
CA PRO A 4 40.13 -27.95 -20.08
C PRO A 4 39.10 -26.82 -20.23
N ILE A 5 37.85 -27.20 -20.47
CA ILE A 5 36.70 -26.29 -20.39
C ILE A 5 36.42 -26.03 -18.90
N SER A 6 36.77 -24.84 -18.42
CA SER A 6 36.39 -24.39 -17.08
C SER A 6 34.93 -23.95 -17.09
N ILE A 7 34.07 -24.72 -16.44
CA ILE A 7 32.69 -24.32 -16.14
C ILE A 7 32.73 -23.40 -14.92
N ALA A 8 32.61 -22.10 -15.15
CA ALA A 8 32.41 -21.14 -14.08
C ALA A 8 30.97 -21.24 -13.57
N LEU A 9 30.81 -21.75 -12.35
CA LEU A 9 29.54 -21.80 -11.64
C LEU A 9 29.13 -20.35 -11.28
N MET A 10 28.17 -19.78 -12.00
CA MET A 10 27.56 -18.51 -11.58
C MET A 10 26.72 -18.76 -10.32
N VAL A 11 27.24 -18.33 -9.17
CA VAL A 11 26.44 -18.20 -7.95
C VAL A 11 25.52 -17.01 -8.16
N ALA A 12 24.23 -17.26 -8.37
CA ALA A 12 23.23 -16.20 -8.40
C ALA A 12 23.24 -15.51 -7.03
N ALA A 13 23.61 -14.23 -7.01
CA ALA A 13 23.50 -13.40 -5.81
C ALA A 13 22.04 -13.37 -5.38
N VAL A 14 21.74 -13.87 -4.19
CA VAL A 14 20.45 -13.64 -3.54
C VAL A 14 20.35 -12.12 -3.33
N PRO A 15 19.34 -11.42 -3.89
CA PRO A 15 19.25 -9.98 -3.70
C PRO A 15 19.15 -9.68 -2.20
N GLU A 16 20.11 -8.92 -1.68
CA GLU A 16 20.06 -8.43 -0.31
C GLU A 16 18.74 -7.69 -0.09
N LYS A 17 18.02 -8.10 0.96
CA LYS A 17 16.77 -7.48 1.38
C LYS A 17 17.03 -6.00 1.62
N SER A 18 16.50 -5.13 0.75
CA SER A 18 16.68 -3.69 0.90
C SER A 18 16.21 -3.26 2.30
N PRO A 19 16.95 -2.38 2.99
CA PRO A 19 16.55 -1.93 4.31
C PRO A 19 15.17 -1.27 4.24
N LEU A 20 14.37 -1.43 5.30
CA LEU A 20 13.10 -0.73 5.40
C LEU A 20 13.32 0.78 5.32
N PRO A 21 12.44 1.53 4.62
CA PRO A 21 12.62 2.96 4.46
C PRO A 21 12.44 3.68 5.80
N ASP A 22 13.29 4.69 6.02
CA ASP A 22 13.11 5.67 7.08
C ASP A 22 12.05 6.73 6.68
N ALA A 23 11.86 7.75 7.52
CA ALA A 23 10.86 8.78 7.29
C ALA A 23 11.15 9.61 6.02
N VAL A 24 12.43 9.90 5.74
CA VAL A 24 12.84 10.69 4.58
C VAL A 24 12.60 9.90 3.29
N ALA A 25 12.96 8.62 3.30
CA ALA A 25 12.72 7.71 2.20
C ALA A 25 11.23 7.51 1.93
N LEU A 26 10.41 7.32 2.97
CA LEU A 26 8.94 7.22 2.84
C LEU A 26 8.33 8.50 2.27
N LYS A 27 8.73 9.67 2.77
CA LYS A 27 8.26 10.95 2.25
C LYS A 27 8.62 11.15 0.78
N LYS A 28 9.83 10.76 0.38
CA LYS A 28 10.25 10.77 -1.03
C LYS A 28 9.43 9.80 -1.88
N MET A 29 9.13 8.62 -1.34
CA MET A 29 8.33 7.58 -1.99
C MET A 29 6.90 8.07 -2.24
N THR A 30 6.24 8.68 -1.25
CA THR A 30 4.86 9.18 -1.36
C THR A 30 4.75 10.42 -2.25
N ALA A 31 5.75 11.31 -2.21
CA ALA A 31 5.82 12.54 -3.02
C ALA A 31 5.85 12.30 -4.55
N ARG A 32 6.01 11.05 -5.01
CA ARG A 32 5.82 10.70 -6.43
C ARG A 32 4.37 10.90 -6.89
N LEU A 33 3.41 10.88 -5.97
CA LEU A 33 2.06 11.39 -6.21
C LEU A 33 2.00 12.82 -5.67
N ALA A 34 2.07 13.80 -6.58
CA ALA A 34 1.98 15.19 -6.20
C ALA A 34 0.59 15.49 -5.58
N PRO A 35 0.52 16.15 -4.41
CA PRO A 35 -0.75 16.57 -3.86
C PRO A 35 -1.39 17.61 -4.78
N VAL A 36 -2.67 17.44 -5.07
CA VAL A 36 -3.47 18.36 -5.87
C VAL A 36 -4.79 18.57 -5.15
N ASP A 37 -5.15 19.84 -4.94
CA ASP A 37 -6.43 20.19 -4.36
C ASP A 37 -7.55 19.94 -5.39
N LEU A 38 -8.47 19.03 -5.04
CA LEU A 38 -9.62 18.69 -5.86
C LEU A 38 -10.80 19.62 -5.52
N GLU A 39 -10.77 20.83 -6.04
CA GLU A 39 -11.85 21.81 -5.88
C GLU A 39 -12.90 21.67 -6.98
N VAL A 40 -14.18 21.71 -6.59
CA VAL A 40 -15.32 21.59 -7.50
C VAL A 40 -16.35 22.67 -7.17
N ASP A 41 -16.73 23.48 -8.16
CA ASP A 41 -17.80 24.47 -8.03
C ASP A 41 -19.17 23.78 -7.96
N ILE A 42 -19.79 23.84 -6.78
CA ILE A 42 -21.13 23.31 -6.51
C ILE A 42 -22.19 24.41 -6.37
N SER A 43 -21.86 25.67 -6.70
CA SER A 43 -22.76 26.83 -6.54
C SER A 43 -24.08 26.69 -7.31
N LYS A 44 -24.06 25.93 -8.42
CA LYS A 44 -25.23 25.68 -9.28
C LYS A 44 -26.15 24.58 -8.77
N LEU A 45 -25.76 23.81 -7.75
CA LEU A 45 -26.59 22.76 -7.18
C LEU A 45 -27.62 23.38 -6.23
N PRO A 46 -28.94 23.15 -6.41
CA PRO A 46 -29.96 23.52 -5.43
C PRO A 46 -29.71 22.87 -4.06
N GLN A 47 -30.31 23.42 -3.00
CA GLN A 47 -30.13 22.90 -1.64
C GLN A 47 -30.43 21.39 -1.50
N PRO A 48 -31.53 20.84 -2.09
CA PRO A 48 -31.80 19.41 -2.02
C PRO A 48 -30.69 18.54 -2.64
N GLU A 49 -30.13 18.97 -3.77
CA GLU A 49 -29.04 18.25 -4.46
C GLU A 49 -27.73 18.28 -3.67
N ARG A 50 -27.41 19.40 -3.01
CA ARG A 50 -26.25 19.47 -2.11
C ARG A 50 -26.40 18.54 -0.91
N ALA A 51 -27.62 18.41 -0.37
CA ALA A 51 -27.91 17.47 0.71
C ALA A 51 -27.79 16.02 0.25
N ALA A 52 -28.28 15.69 -0.95
CA ALA A 52 -28.11 14.38 -1.56
C ALA A 52 -26.62 14.05 -1.80
N LEU A 53 -25.85 15.01 -2.33
CA LEU A 53 -24.41 14.89 -2.53
C LEU A 53 -23.66 14.58 -1.23
N ALA A 54 -23.99 15.26 -0.13
CA ALA A 54 -23.40 14.96 1.18
C ALA A 54 -23.62 13.50 1.58
N LYS A 55 -24.82 12.97 1.37
CA LYS A 55 -25.12 11.54 1.63
C LYS A 55 -24.39 10.58 0.71
N MET A 56 -24.20 10.94 -0.56
CA MET A 56 -23.38 10.16 -1.49
C MET A 56 -21.91 10.12 -1.05
N VAL A 57 -21.36 11.23 -0.55
CA VAL A 57 -19.99 11.27 -0.01
C VAL A 57 -19.88 10.43 1.26
N GLU A 58 -20.84 10.54 2.19
CA GLU A 58 -20.89 9.69 3.40
C GLU A 58 -20.90 8.20 3.01
N ALA A 59 -21.70 7.81 2.02
CA ALA A 59 -21.75 6.43 1.52
C ALA A 59 -20.44 6.01 0.83
N ALA A 60 -19.82 6.90 0.05
CA ALA A 60 -18.55 6.63 -0.62
C ALA A 60 -17.40 6.42 0.38
N GLN A 61 -17.40 7.12 1.52
CA GLN A 61 -16.40 6.95 2.58
C GLN A 61 -16.39 5.54 3.19
N ILE A 62 -17.52 4.81 3.14
CA ILE A 62 -17.60 3.42 3.60
C ILE A 62 -16.77 2.49 2.69
N MET A 63 -16.52 2.87 1.44
CA MET A 63 -15.76 2.05 0.50
C MET A 63 -14.28 1.94 0.88
N ASP A 64 -13.71 2.92 1.57
CA ASP A 64 -12.31 2.88 2.02
C ASP A 64 -12.02 1.70 2.96
N PRO A 65 -12.74 1.52 4.10
CA PRO A 65 -12.51 0.38 4.97
C PRO A 65 -12.92 -0.95 4.32
N LEU A 66 -13.93 -0.97 3.46
CA LEU A 66 -14.29 -2.18 2.71
C LEU A 66 -13.14 -2.64 1.80
N PHE A 67 -12.57 -1.73 1.01
CA PHE A 67 -11.46 -2.05 0.13
C PHE A 67 -10.19 -2.42 0.90
N LEU A 68 -9.92 -1.78 2.04
CA LEU A 68 -8.80 -2.19 2.91
C LEU A 68 -8.94 -3.66 3.34
N ARG A 69 -10.12 -4.09 3.79
CA ARG A 69 -10.40 -5.48 4.18
C ARG A 69 -10.29 -6.46 3.02
N GLN A 70 -10.72 -6.05 1.83
CA GLN A 70 -10.61 -6.85 0.61
C GLN A 70 -9.16 -7.00 0.15
N SER A 71 -8.34 -5.95 0.25
CA SER A 71 -6.98 -5.97 -0.26
C SER A 71 -6.05 -6.88 0.55
N TRP A 72 -6.25 -6.99 1.87
CA TRP A 72 -5.49 -7.88 2.74
C TRP A 72 -6.16 -7.99 4.11
N SER A 73 -6.29 -9.21 4.63
CA SER A 73 -6.89 -9.46 5.95
C SER A 73 -6.17 -8.77 7.11
N GLY A 74 -4.86 -8.51 6.97
CA GLY A 74 -4.06 -7.83 8.00
C GLY A 74 -4.17 -6.29 8.01
N ASN A 75 -4.81 -5.68 7.01
CA ASN A 75 -4.84 -4.22 6.87
C ASN A 75 -5.52 -3.50 8.04
N GLU A 76 -6.65 -4.04 8.54
CA GLU A 76 -7.42 -3.38 9.59
C GLU A 76 -6.66 -3.36 10.92
N THR A 77 -6.08 -4.50 11.33
CA THR A 77 -5.20 -4.59 12.50
C THR A 77 -3.99 -3.67 12.34
N LEU A 78 -3.34 -3.70 11.18
CA LEU A 78 -2.16 -2.88 10.93
C LEU A 78 -2.48 -1.38 10.99
N PHE A 79 -3.62 -0.95 10.45
CA PHE A 79 -4.07 0.44 10.56
C PHE A 79 -4.14 0.90 12.01
N PHE A 80 -4.75 0.12 12.91
CA PHE A 80 -4.82 0.48 14.33
C PHE A 80 -3.44 0.57 14.99
N THR A 81 -2.50 -0.30 14.62
CA THR A 81 -1.11 -0.21 15.10
C THR A 81 -0.42 1.07 14.59
N LEU A 82 -0.52 1.37 13.30
CA LEU A 82 0.11 2.56 12.71
C LEU A 82 -0.50 3.86 13.27
N ALA A 83 -1.81 3.87 13.54
CA ALA A 83 -2.50 5.03 14.08
C ALA A 83 -2.00 5.41 15.48
N GLN A 84 -1.41 4.48 16.24
CA GLN A 84 -0.86 4.74 17.57
C GLN A 84 0.53 5.39 17.53
N ASP A 85 1.31 5.18 16.47
CA ASP A 85 2.66 5.74 16.34
C ASP A 85 2.62 7.20 15.84
N LYS A 86 2.86 8.13 16.77
CA LYS A 86 2.90 9.58 16.48
C LYS A 86 4.30 10.11 16.18
N SER A 87 5.31 9.24 16.11
CA SER A 87 6.65 9.66 15.67
C SER A 87 6.63 10.14 14.21
N PRO A 88 7.62 10.93 13.76
CA PRO A 88 7.72 11.30 12.36
C PRO A 88 7.69 10.10 11.42
N LEU A 89 8.37 9.01 11.78
CA LEU A 89 8.36 7.77 11.01
C LEU A 89 6.97 7.10 11.00
N GLY A 90 6.28 7.06 12.15
CA GLY A 90 4.93 6.53 12.27
C GLY A 90 3.92 7.24 11.38
N GLN A 91 4.00 8.58 11.34
CA GLN A 91 3.13 9.41 10.50
C GLN A 91 3.39 9.19 9.01
N GLU A 92 4.64 9.11 8.58
CA GLU A 92 4.99 8.81 7.18
C GLU A 92 4.54 7.39 6.78
N ARG A 93 4.64 6.41 7.70
CA ARG A 93 4.11 5.06 7.47
C ARG A 93 2.60 5.04 7.33
N LEU A 94 1.89 5.77 8.19
CA LEU A 94 0.42 5.88 8.13
C LEU A 94 -0.02 6.54 6.82
N HIS A 95 0.64 7.63 6.43
CA HIS A 95 0.38 8.31 5.16
C HIS A 95 0.61 7.39 3.95
N ALA A 96 1.77 6.74 3.89
CA ALA A 96 2.10 5.78 2.83
C ALA A 96 1.13 4.59 2.78
N PHE A 97 0.71 4.08 3.94
CA PHE A 97 -0.28 3.01 4.06
C PHE A 97 -1.63 3.40 3.43
N PHE A 98 -2.14 4.60 3.70
CA PHE A 98 -3.41 5.06 3.14
C PHE A 98 -3.35 5.33 1.64
N GLN A 99 -2.24 5.90 1.15
CA GLN A 99 -2.00 6.13 -0.27
C GLN A 99 -1.98 4.82 -1.07
N ASN A 100 -1.37 3.78 -0.51
CA ASN A 100 -1.24 2.47 -1.15
C ASN A 100 -2.37 1.48 -0.80
N LYS A 101 -3.25 1.83 0.14
CA LYS A 101 -4.29 0.96 0.71
C LYS A 101 -3.71 -0.37 1.22
N GLY A 102 -2.58 -0.29 1.93
CA GLY A 102 -1.84 -1.44 2.47
C GLY A 102 -0.33 -1.18 2.62
N PRO A 103 0.43 -2.14 3.16
CA PRO A 103 1.87 -1.98 3.46
C PRO A 103 2.83 -2.18 2.27
N TRP A 104 2.31 -2.24 1.05
CA TRP A 104 3.09 -2.49 -0.16
C TRP A 104 2.99 -1.31 -1.13
N ASP A 105 4.14 -0.87 -1.63
CA ASP A 105 4.23 0.24 -2.58
C ASP A 105 3.72 -0.18 -3.96
N ARG A 106 2.61 0.40 -4.39
CA ARG A 106 1.98 0.06 -5.68
C ARG A 106 2.76 0.57 -6.89
N ILE A 107 3.61 1.58 -6.73
CA ILE A 107 4.45 2.11 -7.80
C ILE A 107 5.68 1.19 -7.97
N ASP A 108 6.26 0.73 -6.86
CA ASP A 108 7.43 -0.15 -6.85
C ASP A 108 7.04 -1.64 -6.71
N LEU A 109 6.18 -2.11 -7.61
CA LEU A 109 5.85 -3.54 -7.80
C LEU A 109 5.42 -4.28 -6.51
N ASN A 110 4.68 -3.61 -5.63
CA ASN A 110 4.26 -4.12 -4.32
C ASN A 110 5.42 -4.45 -3.36
N ARG A 111 6.53 -3.71 -3.42
CA ARG A 111 7.59 -3.82 -2.40
C ARG A 111 7.03 -3.44 -1.02
N PRO A 112 7.25 -4.26 0.03
CA PRO A 112 6.80 -3.93 1.38
C PRO A 112 7.62 -2.77 1.96
N PHE A 113 6.97 -1.84 2.65
CA PHE A 113 7.61 -0.70 3.32
C PHE A 113 7.34 -0.64 4.84
N ILE A 114 6.60 -1.61 5.38
CA ILE A 114 6.25 -1.71 6.80
C ILE A 114 6.90 -2.97 7.40
N PRO A 115 7.49 -2.91 8.61
CA PRO A 115 8.04 -4.10 9.26
C PRO A 115 6.97 -5.13 9.62
N GLY A 116 7.33 -6.41 9.62
CA GLY A 116 6.48 -7.49 10.14
C GLY A 116 5.30 -7.89 9.24
N VAL A 117 5.23 -7.36 8.02
CA VAL A 117 4.23 -7.74 7.00
C VAL A 117 4.78 -8.83 6.07
N PRO A 118 3.93 -9.58 5.36
CA PRO A 118 4.38 -10.53 4.35
C PRO A 118 5.24 -9.86 3.28
N GLU A 119 6.31 -10.55 2.84
CA GLU A 119 7.22 -10.02 1.83
C GLU A 119 6.51 -9.78 0.50
N GLU A 120 5.61 -10.69 0.13
CA GLU A 120 4.78 -10.59 -1.06
C GLU A 120 3.35 -10.21 -0.69
N LYS A 121 2.76 -9.29 -1.47
CA LYS A 121 1.34 -9.01 -1.40
C LYS A 121 0.56 -10.25 -1.86
N PRO A 122 -0.39 -10.79 -1.05
CA PRO A 122 -1.18 -11.94 -1.46
C PRO A 122 -1.94 -11.66 -2.77
N PRO A 123 -1.74 -12.46 -3.83
CA PRO A 123 -2.41 -12.23 -5.12
C PRO A 123 -3.92 -12.46 -5.04
N SER A 124 -4.36 -13.27 -4.08
CA SER A 124 -5.75 -13.56 -3.76
C SER A 124 -6.46 -12.45 -2.96
N GLY A 125 -5.72 -11.41 -2.52
CA GLY A 125 -6.24 -10.45 -1.55
C GLY A 125 -6.82 -11.16 -0.32
N ASN A 126 -8.04 -10.79 0.06
CA ASN A 126 -8.84 -11.45 1.08
C ASN A 126 -10.14 -12.06 0.51
N PHE A 127 -10.11 -12.49 -0.76
CA PHE A 127 -11.30 -13.01 -1.46
C PHE A 127 -11.47 -14.53 -1.36
N TYR A 128 -10.44 -15.25 -0.91
CA TYR A 128 -10.40 -16.71 -0.83
C TYR A 128 -10.07 -17.17 0.59
N PRO A 129 -10.42 -18.42 0.95
CA PRO A 129 -10.04 -18.98 2.24
C PRO A 129 -8.54 -18.88 2.50
N ALA A 130 -8.15 -18.67 3.76
CA ALA A 130 -6.75 -18.64 4.14
C ALA A 130 -6.05 -19.96 3.78
N GLY A 131 -4.88 -19.87 3.15
CA GLY A 131 -4.09 -21.05 2.73
C GLY A 131 -4.57 -21.74 1.45
N ALA A 132 -5.67 -21.29 0.84
CA ALA A 132 -6.09 -21.80 -0.47
C ALA A 132 -5.06 -21.45 -1.55
N THR A 133 -4.90 -22.35 -2.52
CA THR A 133 -4.08 -22.13 -3.72
C THR A 133 -4.96 -21.91 -4.94
N LYS A 134 -4.38 -21.43 -6.05
CA LYS A 134 -5.12 -21.13 -7.29
C LYS A 134 -5.65 -22.38 -8.02
N ALA A 135 -5.02 -23.53 -7.78
CA ALA A 135 -5.10 -24.73 -8.61
C ALA A 135 -6.44 -25.46 -8.54
#